data_AF-A0A8B7PCD9-F1
#
_entry.id   AF-A0A8B7PCD9-F1
#
_cell.length_a   1.000
_cell.length_b   1.000
_cell.length_c   1.000
_cell.angle_alpha   90.00
_cell.angle_beta   90.00
_cell.angle_gamma   90.00
#
_symmetry.space_group_name_H-M   'P 1'
#
loop_
_entity.id
_entity.type
_entity.pdbx_description
1 polymer ?
#
loop_
_entity_poly.entity_id
_entity_poly.type
_entity_poly.pdbx_seq_one_letter_code
_entity_poly.pdbx_strand_id
1 'polypeptide(L)'
;MAFEWRASMAEVVKGLLLLLLAQQSAAWIPFIGEESHKHLHPTTQQGEWDLLQLVSLNESQEGVSLSATPHRNASAFVIKEAYTNGRVGHDITHEIFSHLLSDVSCFFVYRQVNGTVAPLITATMPGSSKPWLQINSDLRRRRLQLIYRLKGDRRTHRTTFPLSDKVGLTWTRLLVSISGTQVKVWVNCDGVVKRQLDGAVDLLLPQEGLLFFSHEQHFKNRLLGAVQTAKLFNFAMSSRVWRCNFDDQFGPDWKPPLIG
;
A
#
# COMPACT_ATOMS: atom_id res chain seq x y z
N MET A 1 -10.83 76.83 17.26
CA MET A 1 -11.82 75.88 16.68
C MET A 1 -11.09 74.92 15.75
N ALA A 2 -10.49 73.86 16.29
CA ALA A 2 -9.79 72.85 15.51
C ALA A 2 -9.50 71.64 16.40
N PHE A 3 -10.49 70.82 16.79
CA PHE A 3 -10.17 69.59 17.52
C PHE A 3 -11.35 68.58 17.58
N GLU A 4 -11.91 68.14 16.45
CA GLU A 4 -12.94 67.07 16.56
C GLU A 4 -13.22 66.22 15.30
N TRP A 5 -12.24 66.01 14.42
CA TRP A 5 -12.46 65.17 13.22
C TRP A 5 -11.46 64.02 13.02
N ARG A 6 -10.43 63.88 13.88
CA ARG A 6 -9.41 62.84 13.70
C ARG A 6 -9.69 61.53 14.45
N ALA A 7 -10.60 61.51 15.42
CA ALA A 7 -10.91 60.29 16.19
C ALA A 7 -11.86 59.32 15.44
N SER A 8 -12.65 59.81 14.50
CA SER A 8 -13.67 58.99 13.83
C SER A 8 -13.13 58.12 12.67
N MET A 9 -12.08 58.58 11.95
CA MET A 9 -11.51 57.78 10.85
C MET A 9 -10.73 56.56 11.34
N ALA A 10 -10.09 56.62 12.50
CA ALA A 10 -9.27 55.51 13.01
C ALA A 10 -10.13 54.28 13.40
N GLU A 11 -11.33 54.51 13.93
CA GLU A 11 -12.29 53.46 14.29
C GLU A 11 -12.94 52.84 13.04
N VAL A 12 -13.29 53.65 12.04
CA VAL A 12 -13.87 53.17 10.77
C VAL A 12 -12.86 52.35 9.96
N VAL A 13 -11.59 52.77 9.93
CA VAL A 13 -10.52 52.03 9.26
C VAL A 13 -10.22 50.71 9.98
N LYS A 14 -10.26 50.65 11.31
CA LYS A 14 -10.14 49.39 12.07
C LYS A 14 -11.31 48.43 11.79
N GLY A 15 -12.54 48.94 11.70
CA GLY A 15 -13.71 48.14 11.35
C GLY A 15 -13.63 47.54 9.93
N LEU A 16 -13.17 48.33 8.96
CA LEU A 16 -12.96 47.87 7.58
C LEU A 16 -11.79 46.90 7.43
N LEU A 17 -10.69 47.08 8.18
CA LEU A 17 -9.58 46.12 8.21
C LEU A 17 -9.98 44.78 8.84
N LEU A 18 -10.83 44.78 9.87
CA LEU A 18 -11.35 43.55 10.48
C LEU A 18 -12.31 42.79 9.53
N LEU A 19 -13.10 43.51 8.74
CA LEU A 19 -13.98 42.89 7.71
C LEU A 19 -13.20 42.34 6.51
N LEU A 20 -12.12 43.02 6.08
CA LEU A 20 -11.22 42.52 5.03
C LEU A 20 -10.36 41.33 5.48
N LEU A 21 -9.99 41.26 6.76
CA LEU A 21 -9.30 40.09 7.35
C LEU A 21 -10.26 38.90 7.59
N ALA A 22 -11.54 39.16 7.84
CA ALA A 22 -12.56 38.10 7.96
C ALA A 22 -12.96 37.48 6.61
N GLN A 23 -12.87 38.22 5.50
CA GLN A 23 -13.15 37.68 4.16
C GLN A 23 -11.98 36.91 3.53
N GLN A 24 -10.74 37.12 3.97
CA GLN A 24 -9.60 36.32 3.50
C GLN A 24 -9.31 35.06 4.32
N SER A 25 -9.92 34.92 5.51
CA SER A 25 -9.82 33.72 6.34
C SER A 25 -10.89 32.66 6.02
N ALA A 26 -11.89 32.98 5.21
CA ALA A 26 -12.89 32.01 4.74
C ALA A 26 -12.41 31.15 3.53
N ALA A 27 -11.23 31.43 2.98
CA ALA A 27 -10.66 30.70 1.83
C ALA A 27 -9.58 29.67 2.22
N TRP A 28 -9.30 29.49 3.51
CA TRP A 28 -8.41 28.45 4.03
C TRP A 28 -9.15 27.60 5.06
N ILE A 29 -10.27 27.03 4.65
CA ILE A 29 -10.63 25.73 5.20
C ILE A 29 -9.70 24.76 4.47
N PRO A 30 -8.66 24.18 5.09
CA PRO A 30 -8.10 22.96 4.53
C PRO A 30 -9.29 22.02 4.47
N PHE A 31 -9.78 21.80 3.25
CA PHE A 31 -10.77 20.79 2.96
C PHE A 31 -10.19 19.52 3.56
N ILE A 32 -10.72 19.12 4.71
CA ILE A 32 -10.42 17.85 5.36
C ILE A 32 -10.97 16.85 4.36
N GLY A 33 -10.12 16.50 3.40
CA GLY A 33 -10.24 15.31 2.59
C GLY A 33 -10.07 14.16 3.56
N GLU A 34 -11.14 13.90 4.30
CA GLU A 34 -11.57 12.56 4.59
C GLU A 34 -11.52 11.86 3.23
N GLU A 35 -10.35 11.29 2.89
CA GLU A 35 -10.27 10.21 1.94
C GLU A 35 -11.33 9.29 2.46
N SER A 36 -12.45 9.27 1.74
CA SER A 36 -13.55 8.43 2.09
C SER A 36 -12.93 7.05 2.11
N HIS A 37 -12.64 6.57 3.32
CA HIS A 37 -12.97 5.23 3.71
C HIS A 37 -14.40 5.13 3.21
N LYS A 38 -14.55 4.69 1.95
CA LYS A 38 -15.69 3.90 1.61
C LYS A 38 -15.55 2.79 2.62
N HIS A 39 -16.20 2.97 3.76
CA HIS A 39 -16.76 1.88 4.50
C HIS A 39 -17.47 1.11 3.39
N LEU A 40 -16.77 0.11 2.83
CA LEU A 40 -17.44 -1.01 2.24
C LEU A 40 -18.46 -1.35 3.33
N HIS A 41 -19.73 -1.10 3.04
CA HIS A 41 -20.79 -1.60 3.90
C HIS A 41 -20.42 -3.07 4.09
N PRO A 42 -20.05 -3.50 5.31
CA PRO A 42 -19.62 -4.85 5.51
C PRO A 42 -20.86 -5.70 5.27
N THR A 43 -21.04 -6.20 4.05
CA THR A 43 -21.71 -7.47 3.88
C THR A 43 -20.93 -8.41 4.78
N THR A 44 -21.65 -9.09 5.67
CA THR A 44 -21.24 -9.70 6.94
C THR A 44 -20.18 -10.82 6.83
N GLN A 45 -19.45 -10.89 5.72
CA GLN A 45 -18.44 -11.90 5.36
C GLN A 45 -17.16 -11.31 4.71
N GLN A 46 -17.02 -9.98 4.59
CA GLN A 46 -15.78 -9.37 4.07
C GLN A 46 -14.73 -9.25 5.18
N GLY A 47 -13.62 -9.97 5.03
CA GLY A 47 -12.45 -9.92 5.91
C GLY A 47 -11.40 -8.96 5.37
N GLU A 48 -10.86 -8.14 6.28
CA GLU A 48 -9.70 -7.26 6.06
C GLU A 48 -8.67 -7.55 7.15
N TRP A 49 -7.42 -7.76 6.75
CA TRP A 49 -6.32 -7.99 7.68
C TRP A 49 -5.17 -7.02 7.40
N ASP A 50 -4.73 -6.29 8.43
CA ASP A 50 -3.55 -5.43 8.37
C ASP A 50 -2.30 -6.24 8.72
N LEU A 51 -1.49 -6.57 7.72
CA LEU A 51 -0.29 -7.39 7.87
C LEU A 51 0.75 -6.71 8.77
N LEU A 52 0.81 -5.38 8.82
CA LEU A 52 1.77 -4.67 9.69
C LEU A 52 1.41 -4.87 11.15
N GLN A 53 0.11 -4.81 11.47
CA GLN A 53 -0.39 -5.12 12.82
C GLN A 53 -0.16 -6.60 13.15
N LEU A 54 -0.43 -7.51 12.21
CA LEU A 54 -0.30 -8.95 12.43
C LEU A 54 1.14 -9.41 12.69
N VAL A 55 2.14 -8.74 12.12
CA VAL A 55 3.56 -8.97 12.44
C VAL A 55 4.07 -8.08 13.58
N SER A 56 3.17 -7.31 14.21
CA SER A 56 3.47 -6.36 15.28
C SER A 56 4.60 -5.39 14.91
N LEU A 57 4.59 -4.87 13.68
CA LEU A 57 5.63 -3.99 13.15
C LEU A 57 5.70 -2.69 13.96
N ASN A 58 6.84 -2.40 14.57
CA ASN A 58 7.07 -1.18 15.35
C ASN A 58 8.57 -0.84 15.44
N GLU A 59 8.89 0.36 15.94
CA GLU A 59 10.25 0.88 16.04
C GLU A 59 11.16 0.19 17.08
N SER A 60 10.59 -0.61 18.00
CA SER A 60 11.38 -1.38 18.96
C SER A 60 12.02 -2.62 18.34
N GLN A 61 11.56 -3.03 17.15
CA GLN A 61 12.10 -4.17 16.44
C GLN A 61 13.42 -3.81 15.74
N GLU A 62 14.39 -4.73 15.80
CA GLU A 62 15.66 -4.56 15.12
C GLU A 62 15.45 -4.38 13.61
N GLY A 63 16.13 -3.38 13.02
CA GLY A 63 16.02 -3.07 11.60
C GLY A 63 14.76 -2.30 11.21
N VAL A 64 13.95 -1.82 12.16
CA VAL A 64 12.77 -1.00 11.91
C VAL A 64 12.97 0.42 12.45
N SER A 65 12.55 1.44 11.70
CA SER A 65 12.53 2.83 12.19
C SER A 65 11.37 3.62 11.59
N LEU A 66 10.95 4.73 12.19
CA LEU A 66 9.92 5.58 11.60
C LEU A 66 10.40 6.26 10.30
N SER A 67 9.46 6.51 9.38
CA SER A 67 9.69 7.19 8.10
C SER A 67 8.77 8.40 7.97
N ALA A 68 9.21 9.42 7.22
CA ALA A 68 8.33 10.49 6.77
C ALA A 68 7.31 9.92 5.77
N THR A 69 6.04 10.23 6.00
CA THR A 69 4.92 9.54 5.35
C THR A 69 4.37 10.38 4.19
N PRO A 70 3.83 9.73 3.14
CA PRO A 70 3.10 10.43 2.10
C PRO A 70 1.72 10.90 2.61
N HIS A 71 1.22 10.34 3.72
CA HIS A 71 -0.02 10.72 4.37
C HIS A 71 0.26 11.23 5.79
N ARG A 72 -0.08 12.50 6.09
CA ARG A 72 0.38 13.21 7.29
C ARG A 72 -0.04 12.59 8.64
N ASN A 73 -1.05 11.71 8.64
CA ASN A 73 -1.63 11.14 9.86
C ASN A 73 -1.43 9.62 10.01
N ALA A 74 -0.68 8.96 9.13
CA ALA A 74 -0.46 7.52 9.20
C ALA A 74 1.03 7.24 9.35
N SER A 75 1.41 6.38 10.31
CA SER A 75 2.80 5.97 10.51
C SER A 75 3.32 5.16 9.33
N ALA A 76 4.59 5.36 8.98
CA ALA A 76 5.32 4.50 8.06
C ALA A 76 6.62 4.03 8.70
N PHE A 77 7.02 2.83 8.32
CA PHE A 77 8.16 2.13 8.89
C PHE A 77 9.19 1.88 7.79
N VAL A 78 10.42 2.31 8.02
CA VAL A 78 11.58 1.90 7.25
C VAL A 78 11.98 0.50 7.69
N ILE A 79 12.09 -0.42 6.74
CA ILE A 79 12.56 -1.79 6.89
C ILE A 79 13.98 -1.89 6.34
N LYS A 80 14.92 -2.27 7.21
CA LYS A 80 16.35 -2.48 6.91
C LYS A 80 16.69 -3.97 6.89
N GLU A 81 17.92 -4.28 6.49
CA GLU A 81 18.39 -5.67 6.37
C GLU A 81 18.32 -6.47 7.68
N ALA A 82 18.47 -5.83 8.84
CA ALA A 82 18.41 -6.49 10.14
C ALA A 82 17.00 -6.94 10.54
N TYR A 83 15.94 -6.45 9.88
CA TYR A 83 14.58 -6.90 10.18
C TYR A 83 14.37 -8.34 9.72
N THR A 84 13.86 -9.17 10.62
CA THR A 84 13.64 -10.62 10.40
C THR A 84 12.24 -11.08 10.82
N ASN A 85 11.49 -10.28 11.58
CA ASN A 85 10.22 -10.68 12.18
C ASN A 85 9.01 -10.41 11.27
N GLY A 86 9.02 -10.99 10.06
CA GLY A 86 7.94 -10.82 9.07
C GLY A 86 6.88 -11.91 9.08
N ARG A 87 6.94 -12.89 9.99
CA ARG A 87 6.04 -14.04 9.99
C ARG A 87 4.72 -13.70 10.69
N VAL A 88 3.60 -13.97 10.05
CA VAL A 88 2.27 -13.90 10.67
C VAL A 88 2.08 -15.11 11.58
N GLY A 89 1.42 -14.92 12.73
CA GLY A 89 1.09 -16.00 13.66
C GLY A 89 0.38 -17.16 12.96
N HIS A 90 0.66 -18.40 13.39
CA HIS A 90 0.14 -19.62 12.77
C HIS A 90 -1.39 -19.66 12.76
N ASP A 91 -2.01 -19.38 13.91
CA ASP A 91 -3.48 -19.46 14.06
C ASP A 91 -4.19 -18.42 13.18
N ILE A 92 -3.63 -17.21 13.11
CA ILE A 92 -4.13 -16.13 12.26
C ILE A 92 -3.93 -16.47 10.77
N THR A 93 -2.80 -17.10 10.42
CA THR A 93 -2.56 -17.57 9.05
C THR A 93 -3.66 -18.55 8.64
N HIS A 94 -3.95 -19.54 9.48
CA HIS A 94 -5.00 -20.50 9.22
C HIS A 94 -6.38 -19.84 9.09
N GLU A 95 -6.72 -18.91 10.00
CA GLU A 95 -7.96 -18.12 9.94
C GLU A 95 -8.09 -17.39 8.60
N ILE A 96 -7.06 -16.63 8.19
CA ILE A 96 -7.03 -15.89 6.92
C ILE A 96 -7.34 -16.83 5.76
N PHE A 97 -6.56 -17.91 5.61
CA PHE A 97 -6.68 -18.80 4.44
C PHE A 97 -7.97 -19.62 4.45
N SER A 98 -8.56 -19.88 5.62
CA SER A 98 -9.89 -20.49 5.71
C SER A 98 -11.00 -19.59 5.14
N HIS A 99 -10.78 -18.27 5.10
CA HIS A 99 -11.71 -17.29 4.55
C HIS A 99 -11.40 -16.94 3.07
N LEU A 100 -10.27 -17.39 2.52
CA LEU A 100 -9.91 -17.17 1.11
C LEU A 100 -10.50 -18.28 0.22
N LEU A 101 -11.70 -18.07 -0.31
CA LEU A 101 -12.38 -19.09 -1.13
C LEU A 101 -11.83 -19.14 -2.57
N SER A 102 -12.02 -18.05 -3.31
CA SER A 102 -11.67 -17.92 -4.73
C SER A 102 -11.13 -16.56 -5.11
N ASP A 103 -11.29 -15.59 -4.21
CA ASP A 103 -10.91 -14.22 -4.42
C ASP A 103 -9.99 -13.77 -3.30
N VAL A 104 -8.97 -13.00 -3.66
CA VAL A 104 -8.09 -12.34 -2.71
C VAL A 104 -7.59 -11.04 -3.30
N SER A 105 -7.51 -9.99 -2.49
CA SER A 105 -6.87 -8.75 -2.89
C SER A 105 -5.80 -8.36 -1.87
N CYS A 106 -4.69 -7.82 -2.36
CA CYS A 106 -3.59 -7.33 -1.54
C CYS A 106 -3.31 -5.86 -1.90
N PHE A 107 -3.35 -4.98 -0.91
CA PHE A 107 -3.07 -3.56 -1.06
C PHE A 107 -1.81 -3.18 -0.29
N PHE A 108 -0.86 -2.53 -0.97
CA PHE A 108 0.39 -2.09 -0.39
C PHE A 108 0.63 -0.61 -0.69
N VAL A 109 1.16 0.10 0.30
CA VAL A 109 1.75 1.42 0.13
C VAL A 109 3.18 1.34 0.66
N TYR A 110 4.14 1.36 -0.25
CA TYR A 110 5.55 1.10 0.07
C TYR A 110 6.50 1.89 -0.83
N ARG A 111 7.71 2.12 -0.34
CA ARG A 111 8.85 2.62 -1.12
C ARG A 111 9.94 1.56 -1.04
N GLN A 112 10.42 1.08 -2.17
CA GLN A 112 11.45 0.05 -2.23
C GLN A 112 12.77 0.64 -2.74
N VAL A 113 13.89 0.21 -2.17
CA VAL A 113 15.23 0.55 -2.67
C VAL A 113 15.40 0.05 -4.10
N ASN A 114 15.84 0.93 -5.00
CA ASN A 114 16.01 0.59 -6.40
C ASN A 114 17.02 -0.56 -6.60
N GLY A 115 16.83 -1.39 -7.63
CA GLY A 115 17.72 -2.54 -7.89
C GLY A 115 17.57 -3.70 -6.91
N THR A 116 16.53 -3.74 -6.08
CA THR A 116 16.23 -4.86 -5.18
C THR A 116 15.05 -5.70 -5.65
N VAL A 117 14.86 -6.87 -5.04
CA VAL A 117 13.63 -7.67 -5.15
C VAL A 117 12.99 -7.77 -3.77
N ALA A 118 11.73 -7.36 -3.69
CA ALA A 118 10.96 -7.34 -2.46
C ALA A 118 9.79 -8.32 -2.56
N PRO A 119 9.82 -9.46 -1.85
CA PRO A 119 8.61 -10.21 -1.55
C PRO A 119 7.72 -9.37 -0.66
N LEU A 120 6.54 -9.02 -1.15
CA LEU A 120 5.55 -8.23 -0.40
C LEU A 120 4.71 -9.14 0.50
N ILE A 121 4.30 -10.29 -0.04
CA ILE A 121 3.60 -11.34 0.68
C ILE A 121 4.07 -12.69 0.15
N THR A 122 4.28 -13.65 1.05
CA THR A 122 4.69 -15.02 0.73
C THR A 122 3.91 -15.99 1.60
N ALA A 123 3.11 -16.85 0.98
CA ALA A 123 2.52 -18.02 1.59
C ALA A 123 3.28 -19.27 1.14
N THR A 124 3.68 -20.13 2.06
CA THR A 124 4.48 -21.33 1.76
C THR A 124 4.20 -22.45 2.75
N MET A 125 4.64 -23.66 2.41
CA MET A 125 4.67 -24.78 3.35
C MET A 125 6.02 -24.81 4.08
N PRO A 126 6.05 -25.22 5.37
CA PRO A 126 7.29 -25.41 6.11
C PRO A 126 8.27 -26.32 5.36
N GLY A 127 9.52 -25.88 5.22
CA GLY A 127 10.56 -26.64 4.52
C GLY A 127 10.43 -26.64 2.99
N SER A 128 9.45 -25.96 2.42
CA SER A 128 9.29 -25.83 0.97
C SER A 128 9.98 -24.59 0.44
N SER A 129 10.87 -24.77 -0.54
CA SER A 129 11.46 -23.68 -1.33
C SER A 129 10.52 -23.11 -2.40
N LYS A 130 9.36 -23.75 -2.63
CA LYS A 130 8.39 -23.34 -3.65
C LYS A 130 7.16 -22.71 -2.99
N PRO A 131 6.95 -21.39 -3.15
CA PRO A 131 5.83 -20.72 -2.54
C PRO A 131 4.50 -21.29 -3.04
N TRP A 132 3.50 -21.22 -2.17
CA TRP A 132 2.10 -21.49 -2.49
C TRP A 132 1.48 -20.30 -3.23
N LEU A 133 1.71 -19.10 -2.70
CA LEU A 133 1.31 -17.81 -3.27
C LEU A 133 2.36 -16.77 -2.90
N GLN A 134 2.81 -15.96 -3.84
CA GLN A 134 3.80 -14.93 -3.57
C GLN A 134 3.68 -13.76 -4.55
N ILE A 135 3.78 -12.55 -4.03
CA ILE A 135 3.81 -11.31 -4.81
C ILE A 135 5.17 -10.64 -4.60
N ASN A 136 5.94 -10.51 -5.68
CA ASN A 136 7.26 -9.89 -5.66
C ASN A 136 7.30 -8.62 -6.49
N SER A 137 7.86 -7.56 -5.92
CA SER A 137 8.26 -6.35 -6.64
C SER A 137 9.74 -6.46 -7.03
N ASP A 138 10.02 -6.73 -8.30
CA ASP A 138 11.37 -6.86 -8.86
C ASP A 138 11.77 -5.59 -9.60
N LEU A 139 12.47 -4.69 -8.89
CA LEU A 139 12.94 -3.42 -9.46
C LEU A 139 14.22 -3.58 -10.29
N ARG A 140 14.93 -4.71 -10.19
CA ARG A 140 16.05 -5.03 -11.09
C ARG A 140 15.56 -5.25 -12.51
N ARG A 141 14.41 -5.91 -12.64
CA ARG A 141 13.81 -6.26 -13.94
C ARG A 141 12.59 -5.41 -14.30
N ARG A 142 12.22 -4.43 -13.46
CA ARG A 142 11.04 -3.57 -13.59
C ARG A 142 9.74 -4.37 -13.80
N ARG A 143 9.53 -5.39 -12.96
CA ARG A 143 8.36 -6.28 -13.05
C ARG A 143 7.78 -6.62 -11.69
N LEU A 144 6.46 -6.66 -11.60
CA LEU A 144 5.76 -7.35 -10.54
C LEU A 144 5.63 -8.82 -10.95
N GLN A 145 5.93 -9.74 -10.06
CA GLN A 145 5.80 -11.17 -10.30
C GLN A 145 4.77 -11.74 -9.33
N LEU A 146 3.78 -12.43 -9.87
CA LEU A 146 2.86 -13.26 -9.09
C LEU A 146 3.26 -14.72 -9.32
N ILE A 147 3.62 -15.39 -8.23
CA ILE A 147 3.92 -16.82 -8.19
C ILE A 147 2.80 -17.50 -7.43
N TYR A 148 2.23 -18.57 -7.99
CA TYR A 148 1.01 -19.18 -7.45
C TYR A 148 0.89 -20.65 -7.80
N ARG A 149 0.02 -21.38 -7.10
CA ARG A 149 -0.44 -22.73 -7.48
C ARG A 149 -1.85 -22.67 -8.03
N LEU A 150 -2.17 -23.61 -8.92
CA LEU A 150 -3.53 -23.79 -9.43
C LEU A 150 -4.24 -24.88 -8.64
N LYS A 151 -5.56 -24.77 -8.50
CA LYS A 151 -6.37 -25.81 -7.83
C LYS A 151 -6.17 -27.16 -8.53
N GLY A 152 -5.74 -28.16 -7.76
CA GLY A 152 -5.46 -29.52 -8.28
C GLY A 152 -4.10 -29.68 -8.97
N ASP A 153 -3.28 -28.63 -9.05
CA ASP A 153 -1.92 -28.68 -9.61
C ASP A 153 -0.87 -28.58 -8.49
N ARG A 154 0.20 -29.37 -8.63
CA ARG A 154 1.37 -29.33 -7.73
C ARG A 154 2.47 -28.42 -8.25
N ARG A 155 2.36 -27.94 -9.50
CA ARG A 155 3.35 -27.07 -10.13
C ARG A 155 3.15 -25.62 -9.69
N THR A 156 4.25 -24.91 -9.65
CA THR A 156 4.28 -23.48 -9.41
C THR A 156 4.19 -22.76 -10.74
N HIS A 157 3.21 -21.86 -10.85
CA HIS A 157 2.99 -20.99 -11.98
C HIS A 157 3.53 -19.60 -11.69
N ARG A 158 3.83 -18.85 -12.75
CA ARG A 158 4.32 -17.47 -12.66
C ARG A 158 3.69 -16.61 -13.73
N THR A 159 3.16 -15.47 -13.34
CA THR A 159 2.79 -14.40 -14.26
C THR A 159 3.48 -13.10 -13.88
N THR A 160 3.70 -12.22 -14.85
CA THR A 160 4.45 -10.97 -14.64
C THR A 160 3.72 -9.77 -15.22
N PHE A 161 3.88 -8.63 -14.55
CA PHE A 161 3.30 -7.36 -14.92
C PHE A 161 4.42 -6.33 -15.01
N PRO A 162 4.43 -5.45 -16.03
CA PRO A 162 5.41 -4.37 -16.09
C PRO A 162 5.21 -3.39 -14.93
N LEU A 163 6.30 -2.89 -14.36
CA LEU A 163 6.28 -1.76 -13.42
C LEU A 163 6.82 -0.53 -14.15
N SER A 164 6.16 0.62 -13.96
CA SER A 164 6.64 1.89 -14.51
C SER A 164 7.92 2.37 -13.82
N ASP A 165 8.68 3.23 -14.48
CA ASP A 165 9.96 3.75 -13.95
C ASP A 165 9.81 4.56 -12.67
N LYS A 166 8.60 5.08 -12.40
CA LYS A 166 8.24 5.81 -11.18
C LYS A 166 8.32 4.94 -9.93
N VAL A 167 8.09 3.64 -10.07
CA VAL A 167 8.16 2.67 -8.97
C VAL A 167 9.59 2.56 -8.46
N GLY A 168 9.79 2.67 -7.15
CA GLY A 168 11.12 2.62 -6.51
C GLY A 168 11.88 3.96 -6.47
N LEU A 169 11.48 4.95 -7.27
CA LEU A 169 11.92 6.34 -7.07
C LEU A 169 11.11 7.01 -5.94
N THR A 170 9.86 6.56 -5.79
CA THR A 170 8.78 7.25 -5.08
C THR A 170 7.95 6.25 -4.25
N TRP A 171 6.97 6.75 -3.49
CA TRP A 171 6.01 5.86 -2.86
C TRP A 171 5.13 5.19 -3.91
N THR A 172 4.94 3.88 -3.75
CA THR A 172 4.19 3.03 -4.66
C THR A 172 2.94 2.56 -3.96
N ARG A 173 1.78 2.87 -4.55
CA ARG A 173 0.50 2.24 -4.23
C ARG A 173 0.30 1.08 -5.18
N LEU A 174 0.17 -0.13 -4.64
CA LEU A 174 -0.01 -1.35 -5.40
C LEU A 174 -1.26 -2.05 -4.91
N LEU A 175 -2.16 -2.38 -5.83
CA LEU A 175 -3.27 -3.29 -5.57
C LEU A 175 -3.20 -4.46 -6.54
N VAL A 176 -3.13 -5.66 -6.00
CA VAL A 176 -3.24 -6.91 -6.75
C VAL A 176 -4.55 -7.55 -6.34
N SER A 177 -5.44 -7.83 -7.29
CA SER A 177 -6.69 -8.51 -7.05
C SER A 177 -6.79 -9.75 -7.91
N ILE A 178 -6.97 -10.90 -7.28
CA ILE A 178 -7.14 -12.21 -7.89
C ILE A 178 -8.60 -12.58 -7.72
N SER A 179 -9.25 -12.94 -8.83
CA SER A 179 -10.62 -13.46 -8.82
C SER A 179 -10.74 -14.65 -9.74
N GLY A 180 -10.83 -15.85 -9.15
CA GLY A 180 -10.79 -17.11 -9.86
C GLY A 180 -9.56 -17.22 -10.77
N THR A 181 -9.79 -17.05 -12.08
CA THR A 181 -8.78 -17.17 -13.14
C THR A 181 -8.26 -15.81 -13.64
N GLN A 182 -8.66 -14.69 -13.05
CA GLN A 182 -8.26 -13.35 -13.50
C GLN A 182 -7.45 -12.63 -12.43
N VAL A 183 -6.40 -11.94 -12.86
CA VAL A 183 -5.62 -11.04 -12.00
C VAL A 183 -5.70 -9.63 -12.56
N LYS A 184 -5.97 -8.67 -11.68
CA LYS A 184 -5.95 -7.23 -11.95
C LYS A 184 -4.90 -6.58 -11.08
N VAL A 185 -4.06 -5.76 -11.70
CA VAL A 185 -3.01 -5.02 -11.01
C VAL A 185 -3.19 -3.53 -11.28
N TRP A 186 -3.22 -2.75 -10.21
CA TRP A 186 -3.16 -1.29 -10.24
C TRP A 186 -1.88 -0.85 -9.55
N VAL A 187 -1.13 0.02 -10.23
CA VAL A 187 0.09 0.63 -9.71
C VAL A 187 -0.06 2.13 -9.81
N ASN A 188 0.02 2.84 -8.69
CA ASN A 188 -0.15 4.29 -8.61
C ASN A 188 -1.39 4.74 -9.42
N CYS A 189 -1.18 5.60 -10.40
CA CYS A 189 -2.24 6.11 -11.26
C CYS A 189 -2.20 5.57 -12.68
N ASP A 190 -1.41 4.51 -12.90
CA ASP A 190 -1.32 3.83 -14.18
C ASP A 190 -2.64 3.08 -14.49
N GLY A 191 -2.84 2.76 -15.77
CA GLY A 191 -3.99 1.95 -16.21
C GLY A 191 -3.97 0.55 -15.59
N VAL A 192 -5.15 -0.03 -15.35
CA VAL A 192 -5.26 -1.40 -14.83
C VAL A 192 -4.67 -2.41 -15.80
N VAL A 193 -3.75 -3.25 -15.34
CA VAL A 193 -3.24 -4.38 -16.12
C VAL A 193 -4.02 -5.63 -15.72
N LYS A 194 -4.68 -6.25 -16.69
CA LYS A 194 -5.45 -7.49 -16.49
C LYS A 194 -4.73 -8.66 -17.14
N ARG A 195 -4.71 -9.80 -16.47
CA ARG A 195 -4.20 -11.07 -17.00
C ARG A 195 -5.17 -12.20 -16.71
N GLN A 196 -5.40 -13.01 -17.73
CA GLN A 196 -6.07 -14.31 -17.58
C GLN A 196 -5.01 -15.35 -17.19
N LEU A 197 -5.32 -16.17 -16.20
CA LEU A 197 -4.52 -17.29 -15.74
C LEU A 197 -5.03 -18.58 -16.37
N ASP A 198 -4.17 -19.59 -16.44
CA ASP A 198 -4.48 -20.92 -16.99
C ASP A 198 -5.49 -21.72 -16.16
N GLY A 199 -5.76 -21.27 -14.93
CA GLY A 199 -6.72 -21.90 -14.02
C GLY A 199 -7.00 -21.04 -12.79
N ALA A 200 -7.87 -21.52 -11.91
CA ALA A 200 -8.17 -20.86 -10.65
C ALA A 200 -6.99 -21.01 -9.67
N VAL A 201 -6.59 -19.91 -9.03
CA VAL A 201 -5.55 -19.93 -8.00
C VAL A 201 -5.99 -20.77 -6.81
N ASP A 202 -5.09 -21.60 -6.31
CA ASP A 202 -5.30 -22.36 -5.09
C ASP A 202 -5.04 -21.47 -3.87
N LEU A 203 -6.13 -20.97 -3.29
CA LEU A 203 -6.11 -20.18 -2.07
C LEU A 203 -6.36 -21.02 -0.82
N LEU A 204 -6.51 -22.34 -0.94
CA LEU A 204 -6.64 -23.23 0.20
C LEU A 204 -5.26 -23.65 0.67
N LEU A 205 -4.66 -22.84 1.55
CA LEU A 205 -3.39 -23.19 2.16
C LEU A 205 -3.59 -24.31 3.20
N PRO A 206 -2.78 -25.38 3.18
CA PRO A 206 -2.84 -26.43 4.20
C PRO A 206 -2.60 -25.89 5.62
N GLN A 207 -3.01 -26.67 6.63
CA GLN A 207 -3.04 -26.24 8.04
C GLN A 207 -1.67 -25.78 8.56
N GLU A 208 -0.59 -26.43 8.14
CA GLU A 208 0.79 -26.11 8.55
C GLU A 208 1.37 -24.92 7.77
N GLY A 209 0.58 -24.31 6.89
CA GLY A 209 0.97 -23.20 6.05
C GLY A 209 1.50 -22.00 6.81
N LEU A 210 2.46 -21.31 6.19
CA LEU A 210 3.12 -20.14 6.74
C LEU A 210 2.85 -18.93 5.86
N LEU A 211 2.57 -17.79 6.50
CA LEU A 211 2.42 -16.50 5.84
C LEU A 211 3.50 -15.53 6.32
N PHE A 212 4.16 -14.88 5.38
CA PHE A 212 5.19 -13.89 5.62
C PHE A 212 4.84 -12.58 4.91
N PHE A 213 5.03 -11.48 5.62
CA PHE A 213 5.16 -10.14 5.09
C PHE A 213 6.65 -9.81 4.90
N SER A 214 6.96 -9.06 3.84
CA SER A 214 8.28 -8.51 3.51
C SER A 214 9.44 -9.52 3.34
N HIS A 215 9.18 -10.83 3.39
CA HIS A 215 10.20 -11.88 3.44
C HIS A 215 9.83 -13.14 2.64
N GLU A 216 10.86 -13.93 2.36
CA GLU A 216 10.78 -15.31 1.91
C GLU A 216 11.52 -16.21 2.92
N GLN A 217 11.01 -17.42 3.18
CA GLN A 217 11.60 -18.33 4.17
C GLN A 217 13.04 -18.76 3.84
N HIS A 218 13.34 -18.95 2.54
CA HIS A 218 14.59 -19.57 2.09
C HIS A 218 15.48 -18.66 1.23
N PHE A 219 15.00 -17.47 0.88
CA PHE A 219 15.71 -16.57 -0.02
C PHE A 219 16.16 -15.31 0.71
N LYS A 220 17.29 -14.75 0.26
CA LYS A 220 17.84 -13.51 0.82
C LYS A 220 17.02 -12.26 0.46
N ASN A 221 16.05 -12.39 -0.46
CA ASN A 221 15.21 -11.28 -0.89
C ASN A 221 14.29 -10.86 0.26
N ARG A 222 14.20 -9.56 0.48
CA ARG A 222 13.32 -8.94 1.47
C ARG A 222 12.97 -7.53 1.02
N LEU A 223 11.87 -6.99 1.51
CA LEU A 223 11.55 -5.59 1.27
C LEU A 223 12.54 -4.71 2.04
N LEU A 224 13.40 -4.02 1.29
CA LEU A 224 14.25 -2.95 1.81
C LEU A 224 13.66 -1.61 1.38
N GLY A 225 13.44 -0.70 2.33
CA GLY A 225 12.84 0.60 2.06
C GLY A 225 11.83 0.99 3.13
N ALA A 226 10.68 1.54 2.77
CA ALA A 226 9.64 1.95 3.71
C ALA A 226 8.29 1.32 3.35
N VAL A 227 7.45 1.08 4.35
CA VAL A 227 6.07 0.62 4.20
C VAL A 227 5.15 1.45 5.09
N GLN A 228 3.99 1.79 4.55
CA GLN A 228 2.92 2.48 5.27
C GLN A 228 1.68 1.60 5.41
N THR A 229 1.40 0.76 4.42
CA THR A 229 0.20 -0.08 4.40
C THR A 229 0.52 -1.42 3.76
N ALA A 230 0.03 -2.49 4.38
CA ALA A 230 0.04 -3.84 3.83
C ALA A 230 -1.23 -4.56 4.26
N LYS A 231 -2.22 -4.64 3.37
CA LYS A 231 -3.55 -5.18 3.68
C LYS A 231 -3.90 -6.35 2.79
N LEU A 232 -4.59 -7.32 3.37
CA LEU A 232 -5.16 -8.47 2.69
C LEU A 232 -6.68 -8.43 2.81
N PHE A 233 -7.38 -8.78 1.73
CA PHE A 233 -8.83 -8.85 1.66
C PHE A 233 -9.27 -10.19 1.10
N ASN A 234 -10.36 -10.76 1.60
CA ASN A 234 -10.93 -12.03 1.10
C ASN A 234 -11.90 -11.86 -0.09
N PHE A 235 -11.87 -10.70 -0.75
CA PHE A 235 -12.73 -10.39 -1.88
C PHE A 235 -11.96 -9.74 -3.02
N ALA A 236 -12.50 -9.87 -4.22
CA ALA A 236 -11.93 -9.26 -5.41
C ALA A 236 -12.35 -7.79 -5.51
N MET A 237 -11.38 -6.92 -5.77
CA MET A 237 -11.63 -5.51 -6.01
C MET A 237 -11.96 -5.26 -7.49
N SER A 238 -13.01 -4.49 -7.72
CA SER A 238 -13.43 -4.06 -9.07
C SER A 238 -12.68 -2.81 -9.54
N SER A 239 -12.19 -2.00 -8.60
CA SER A 239 -11.48 -0.74 -8.84
C SER A 239 -10.38 -0.50 -7.80
N ARG A 240 -9.41 0.37 -8.13
CA ARG A 240 -8.45 0.91 -7.14
C ARG A 240 -9.17 1.56 -5.95
N VAL A 241 -8.53 1.53 -4.79
CA VAL A 241 -9.05 2.08 -3.52
C VAL A 241 -8.58 3.50 -3.22
N TRP A 242 -7.81 4.11 -4.13
CA TRP A 242 -7.35 5.50 -4.02
C TRP A 242 -7.76 6.33 -5.24
N ARG A 243 -7.73 7.65 -5.10
CA ARG A 243 -7.99 8.61 -6.18
C ARG A 243 -6.68 9.06 -6.82
N CYS A 244 -6.74 9.47 -8.08
CA CYS A 244 -5.57 9.95 -8.84
C CYS A 244 -5.59 11.43 -9.16
N ASN A 245 -6.64 12.12 -8.72
CA ASN A 245 -6.81 13.54 -8.99
C ASN A 245 -5.87 14.40 -8.13
N PHE A 246 -5.26 13.78 -7.10
CA PHE A 246 -4.35 14.37 -6.12
C PHE A 246 -3.22 13.38 -5.81
N ASP A 247 -2.51 12.93 -6.85
CA ASP A 247 -1.24 12.24 -6.61
C ASP A 247 -0.17 13.29 -6.24
N ASP A 248 -0.38 13.96 -5.11
CA ASP A 248 0.40 15.09 -4.58
C ASP A 248 1.87 14.72 -4.30
N GLN A 249 2.26 13.47 -4.57
CA GLN A 249 3.65 13.06 -4.53
C GLN A 249 4.48 13.77 -5.60
N PHE A 250 3.87 14.17 -6.73
CA PHE A 250 4.54 14.88 -7.82
C PHE A 250 3.67 16.04 -8.31
N GLY A 251 4.08 17.26 -7.97
CA GLY A 251 3.60 18.45 -8.69
C GLY A 251 3.87 18.32 -10.20
N PRO A 252 3.24 19.17 -11.03
CA PRO A 252 3.33 19.08 -12.50
C PRO A 252 4.76 19.14 -13.05
N ASP A 253 5.73 19.61 -12.26
CA ASP A 253 7.12 19.83 -12.65
C ASP A 253 8.10 18.70 -12.24
N TRP A 254 7.63 17.57 -11.68
CA TRP A 254 8.56 16.52 -11.26
C TRP A 254 9.30 15.89 -12.44
N LYS A 255 10.63 15.91 -12.36
CA LYS A 255 11.54 15.15 -13.21
C LYS A 255 12.22 14.07 -12.38
N PRO A 256 12.49 12.87 -12.93
CA PRO A 256 13.32 11.90 -12.23
C PRO A 256 14.66 12.56 -11.87
N PRO A 257 15.23 12.28 -10.68
CA PRO A 257 16.56 12.78 -10.37
C PRO A 257 17.51 12.31 -11.47
N LEU A 258 18.28 13.25 -12.03
CA LEU A 258 19.39 12.91 -12.91
C LEU A 258 20.40 12.14 -12.04
N ILE A 259 20.40 10.81 -12.14
CA ILE A 259 21.32 9.98 -11.40
C ILE A 259 22.69 10.13 -12.09
N GLY A 260 23.63 10.74 -11.39
CA GLY A 260 25.08 10.56 -11.60
C GLY A 260 25.57 9.35 -10.80
#